data_AF-A0A520VRW5-F1
#
_entry.id   AF-A0A520VRW5-F1
#
_cell.length_a   1.000
_cell.length_b   1.000
_cell.length_c   1.000
_cell.angle_alpha   90.00
_cell.angle_beta   90.00
_cell.angle_gamma   90.00
#
_symmetry.space_group_name_H-M   'P 1'
#
loop_
_entity.id
_entity.type
_entity.pdbx_description
1 polymer ?
#
loop_
_entity_poly.entity_id
_entity_poly.type
_entity_poly.pdbx_seq_one_letter_code
_entity_poly.pdbx_strand_id
1 'polypeptide(L)'
;MVEINDKNSVFETLPWLSIESVGKSASLAIVFQKNNRLQIITEQVESREGVKDSLLPLIEKIAESSVGSIQRISKFVLINGPGSFTGLRVVNSLIHGIAFGLNRHVASVSLFELFAFAWLASDRRGKSIKSKKVILNVVLNARLGEYFCGLIECTCQGETRVNRERQIFPWKIDFKDMPNVKTSAEISSWRGQENVLFCPDLSDFSFVELLKELNLNTDRVSLSVLAMLYQLIMKRNWSNPQEIYPLYVKNKVAQSSIERQIEPSLNLRDLSERDVPLLKQIEENAYDFGWSERNFVDALNENYIAKALINNSVMVGYYFWQKVLDECHLLNFTIASERQRRGLGNWMLSQLLLSLKAKSITAIYLEVRPSNNTAISLYSKFGFSIIGRRKNYYPGKESREDALVMKRTILI
;
A
#
# COMPACT_ATOMS: atom_id res chain seq x y z
N MET A 1 -11.15 23.01 23.43
CA MET A 1 -12.39 22.55 24.09
C MET A 1 -13.53 22.80 23.13
N VAL A 2 -14.23 21.76 22.69
CA VAL A 2 -15.27 21.88 21.65
C VAL A 2 -16.65 21.75 22.31
N GLU A 3 -17.62 22.47 21.77
CA GLU A 3 -19.02 22.48 22.22
C GLU A 3 -19.87 21.70 21.21
N ILE A 4 -20.25 20.47 21.55
CA ILE A 4 -21.41 19.84 20.90
C ILE A 4 -22.64 20.25 21.70
N ASN A 5 -23.41 21.19 21.15
CA ASN A 5 -24.71 21.56 21.68
C ASN A 5 -25.76 20.62 21.07
N ASP A 6 -25.91 19.44 21.64
CA ASP A 6 -27.06 18.59 21.34
C ASP A 6 -28.06 18.71 22.49
N LYS A 7 -29.21 19.34 22.22
CA LYS A 7 -30.32 19.46 23.18
C LYS A 7 -31.01 18.12 23.44
N ASN A 8 -30.68 17.09 22.67
CA ASN A 8 -31.13 15.73 22.90
C ASN A 8 -29.98 14.91 23.50
N SER A 9 -30.22 14.35 24.68
CA SER A 9 -29.30 13.61 25.55
C SER A 9 -28.76 12.29 24.97
N VAL A 10 -28.15 12.29 23.78
CA VAL A 10 -27.82 11.05 23.04
C VAL A 10 -26.40 10.54 23.29
N PHE A 11 -25.49 11.36 23.83
CA PHE A 11 -24.08 11.01 23.99
C PHE A 11 -23.65 10.94 25.46
N GLU A 12 -23.99 9.85 26.16
CA GLU A 12 -23.23 9.45 27.35
C GLU A 12 -21.85 8.92 26.91
N THR A 13 -20.87 9.81 26.76
CA THR A 13 -19.54 9.43 26.26
C THR A 13 -18.53 9.34 27.39
N LEU A 14 -18.36 8.10 27.88
CA LEU A 14 -17.14 7.72 28.58
C LEU A 14 -15.91 8.04 27.71
N PRO A 15 -14.71 8.22 28.28
CA PRO A 15 -13.54 8.56 27.48
C PRO A 15 -13.19 7.47 26.47
N TRP A 16 -13.09 7.81 25.18
CA TRP A 16 -12.67 6.90 24.10
C TRP A 16 -11.37 7.40 23.49
N LEU A 17 -10.46 6.48 23.21
CA LEU A 17 -9.24 6.75 22.45
C LEU A 17 -9.38 6.21 21.04
N SER A 18 -9.15 7.05 20.05
CA SER A 18 -9.04 6.64 18.66
C SER A 18 -7.65 6.91 18.14
N ILE A 19 -7.13 6.01 17.31
CA ILE A 19 -5.78 6.15 16.76
C ILE A 19 -5.66 5.52 15.37
N GLU A 20 -4.86 6.17 14.54
CA GLU A 20 -4.58 5.77 13.17
C GLU A 20 -3.09 5.93 12.88
N SER A 21 -2.61 5.16 11.91
CA SER A 21 -1.27 5.31 11.37
C SER A 21 -1.24 4.83 9.91
N VAL A 22 -2.24 5.22 9.13
CA VAL A 22 -2.36 4.78 7.73
C VAL A 22 -1.35 5.51 6.84
N GLY A 23 -0.96 6.74 7.21
CA GLY A 23 -0.04 7.59 6.44
C GLY A 23 1.40 7.59 6.95
N LYS A 24 2.08 8.73 6.74
CA LYS A 24 3.45 9.02 7.21
C LYS A 24 3.50 9.48 8.68
N SER A 25 2.37 9.51 9.35
CA SER A 25 2.24 9.92 10.75
C SER A 25 1.24 8.99 11.44
N ALA A 26 1.33 8.91 12.75
CA ALA A 26 0.26 8.39 13.58
C ALA A 26 -0.49 9.56 14.20
N SER A 27 -1.82 9.55 14.12
CA SER A 27 -2.66 10.55 14.75
C SER A 27 -3.52 9.89 15.82
N LEU A 28 -3.80 10.59 16.91
CA LEU A 28 -4.67 10.09 17.96
C LEU A 28 -5.67 11.15 18.38
N ALA A 29 -6.80 10.69 18.93
CA ALA A 29 -7.86 11.53 19.45
C ALA A 29 -8.44 10.91 20.71
N ILE A 30 -8.58 11.69 21.78
CA ILE A 30 -9.38 11.31 22.96
C ILE A 30 -10.66 12.13 22.94
N VAL A 31 -11.81 11.45 23.03
CA VAL A 31 -13.11 12.07 23.23
C VAL A 31 -13.67 11.74 24.60
N PHE A 32 -14.29 12.72 25.25
CA PHE A 32 -15.01 12.54 26.50
C PHE A 32 -16.03 13.65 26.70
N GLN A 33 -17.01 13.43 27.56
CA GLN A 33 -17.95 14.48 27.93
C GLN A 33 -17.46 15.29 29.14
N LYS A 34 -17.57 16.61 29.07
CA LYS A 34 -17.34 17.52 30.20
C LYS A 34 -18.38 18.63 30.18
N ASN A 35 -19.12 18.83 31.28
CA ASN A 35 -20.19 19.84 31.40
C ASN A 35 -21.23 19.74 30.27
N ASN A 36 -21.72 18.53 30.00
CA ASN A 36 -22.64 18.19 28.88
C ASN A 36 -22.09 18.51 27.48
N ARG A 37 -20.79 18.77 27.33
CA ARG A 37 -20.15 19.10 26.06
C ARG A 37 -19.12 18.06 25.69
N LEU A 38 -19.13 17.63 24.43
CA LEU A 38 -18.16 16.67 23.91
C LEU A 38 -16.80 17.36 23.69
N GLN A 39 -15.79 16.90 24.40
CA GLN A 39 -14.41 17.34 24.26
C GLN A 39 -13.67 16.40 23.33
N ILE A 40 -12.87 16.95 22.41
CA ILE A 40 -11.97 16.20 21.53
C ILE A 40 -10.58 16.80 21.72
N ILE A 41 -9.60 15.97 22.04
CA ILE A 41 -8.19 16.35 22.11
C ILE A 41 -7.42 15.48 21.13
N THR A 42 -6.61 16.10 20.27
CA THR A 42 -5.88 15.43 19.21
C THR A 42 -4.37 15.64 19.35
N GLU A 43 -3.60 14.64 18.97
CA GLU A 43 -2.13 14.69 18.89
C GLU A 43 -1.64 13.90 17.68
N GLN A 44 -0.42 14.19 17.22
CA GLN A 44 0.17 13.56 16.04
C GLN A 44 1.68 13.33 16.20
N VAL A 45 2.18 12.21 15.67
CA VAL A 45 3.60 11.86 15.65
C VAL A 45 4.03 11.51 14.23
N GLU A 46 5.13 12.09 13.74
CA GLU A 46 5.65 11.78 12.41
C GLU A 46 6.44 10.45 12.37
N SER A 47 6.21 9.67 11.31
CA SER A 47 6.75 8.31 11.13
C SER A 47 7.96 8.28 10.20
N ARG A 48 9.11 8.79 10.67
CA ARG A 48 10.38 8.42 10.05
C ARG A 48 11.24 7.50 10.93
N GLU A 49 11.30 7.71 12.24
CA GLU A 49 12.07 6.84 13.14
C GLU A 49 11.44 6.58 14.53
N GLY A 50 10.27 7.17 14.88
CA GLY A 50 9.80 7.27 16.28
C GLY A 50 8.41 6.71 16.65
N VAL A 51 7.67 6.02 15.77
CA VAL A 51 6.29 5.56 16.14
C VAL A 51 6.30 4.45 17.18
N LYS A 52 7.32 3.60 17.25
CA LYS A 52 7.33 2.49 18.22
C LYS A 52 7.58 2.96 19.66
N ASP A 53 8.51 3.88 19.85
CA ASP A 53 9.00 4.24 21.18
C ASP A 53 8.25 5.46 21.76
N SER A 54 7.65 6.30 20.91
CA SER A 54 6.99 7.53 21.35
C SER A 54 5.48 7.40 21.53
N LEU A 55 4.84 6.36 21.00
CA LEU A 55 3.38 6.29 20.93
C LEU A 55 2.71 6.01 22.28
N LEU A 56 3.22 5.03 23.04
CA LEU A 56 2.70 4.75 24.38
C LEU A 56 2.90 5.95 25.33
N PRO A 57 4.12 6.55 25.43
CA PRO A 57 4.30 7.76 26.23
C PRO A 57 3.38 8.91 25.82
N LEU A 58 3.10 9.06 24.52
CA LEU A 58 2.17 10.09 24.05
C LEU A 58 0.72 9.77 24.47
N ILE A 59 0.27 8.51 24.36
CA ILE A 59 -1.04 8.08 24.82
C ILE A 59 -1.19 8.30 26.33
N GLU A 60 -0.16 7.97 27.11
CA GLU A 60 -0.18 8.20 28.56
C GLU A 60 -0.25 9.69 28.88
N LYS A 61 0.63 10.49 28.27
CA LYS A 61 0.65 11.95 28.44
C LYS A 61 -0.69 12.60 28.09
N ILE A 62 -1.28 12.25 26.94
CA ILE A 62 -2.56 12.84 26.54
C ILE A 62 -3.69 12.34 27.43
N ALA A 63 -3.70 11.07 27.84
CA ALA A 63 -4.71 10.55 28.75
C ALA A 63 -4.63 11.18 30.15
N GLU A 64 -3.43 11.39 30.67
CA GLU A 64 -3.19 12.03 31.96
C GLU A 64 -3.63 13.50 31.94
N SER A 65 -3.21 14.27 30.94
CA SER A 65 -3.60 15.68 30.79
C SER A 65 -5.08 15.89 30.43
N SER A 66 -5.75 14.92 29.80
CA SER A 66 -7.14 15.06 29.33
C SER A 66 -8.16 14.47 30.30
N VAL A 67 -8.00 13.20 30.66
CA VAL A 67 -8.95 12.42 31.47
C VAL A 67 -8.38 12.00 32.81
N GLY A 68 -7.14 12.37 33.12
CA GLY A 68 -6.43 12.13 34.37
C GLY A 68 -5.66 10.82 34.42
N SER A 69 -5.97 9.85 33.56
CA SER A 69 -5.23 8.59 33.44
C SER A 69 -5.73 7.75 32.26
N ILE A 70 -4.83 6.97 31.66
CA ILE A 70 -5.15 5.93 30.67
C ILE A 70 -6.17 4.90 31.18
N GLN A 71 -6.26 4.62 32.49
CA GLN A 71 -7.23 3.68 33.07
C GLN A 71 -8.68 4.16 32.94
N ARG A 72 -8.90 5.46 32.76
CA ARG A 72 -10.23 6.05 32.55
C ARG A 72 -10.71 5.95 31.11
N ILE A 73 -9.86 5.50 30.19
CA ILE A 73 -10.26 5.19 28.82
C ILE A 73 -11.12 3.92 28.87
N SER A 74 -12.36 4.08 28.42
CA SER A 74 -13.38 3.03 28.43
C SER A 74 -13.39 2.18 27.16
N LYS A 75 -12.97 2.76 26.03
CA LYS A 75 -13.11 2.17 24.71
C LYS A 75 -12.02 2.66 23.77
N PHE A 76 -11.66 1.81 22.81
CA PHE A 76 -10.60 2.07 21.84
C PHE A 76 -11.12 1.92 20.42
N VAL A 77 -10.80 2.87 19.54
CA VAL A 77 -11.15 2.84 18.12
C VAL A 77 -9.87 2.80 17.28
N LEU A 78 -9.81 1.86 16.34
CA LEU A 78 -8.66 1.63 15.49
C LEU A 78 -9.04 1.80 14.03
N ILE A 79 -8.14 2.37 13.24
CA ILE A 79 -8.21 2.22 11.79
C ILE A 79 -7.46 0.95 11.37
N ASN A 80 -8.15 0.06 10.68
CA ASN A 80 -7.59 -1.24 10.26
C ASN A 80 -7.05 -1.25 8.82
N GLY A 81 -7.14 -0.13 8.10
CA GLY A 81 -6.54 0.08 6.78
C GLY A 81 -7.57 0.27 5.66
N PRO A 82 -7.14 0.23 4.38
CA PRO A 82 -5.76 0.03 3.88
C PRO A 82 -4.77 1.15 4.27
N GLY A 83 -3.46 0.94 4.16
CA GLY A 83 -2.43 1.96 4.49
C GLY A 83 -1.05 1.41 4.84
N SER A 84 -0.25 2.17 5.60
CA SER A 84 1.08 1.80 6.09
C SER A 84 1.07 0.49 6.89
N PHE A 85 1.60 -0.58 6.30
CA PHE A 85 1.62 -1.91 6.93
C PHE A 85 2.34 -1.93 8.29
N THR A 86 3.50 -1.29 8.37
CA THR A 86 4.30 -1.26 9.61
C THR A 86 3.60 -0.42 10.67
N GLY A 87 3.10 0.77 10.31
CA GLY A 87 2.39 1.65 11.24
C GLY A 87 1.17 0.95 11.83
N LEU A 88 0.30 0.44 10.94
CA LEU A 88 -0.95 -0.18 11.36
C LEU A 88 -0.70 -1.38 12.28
N ARG A 89 0.34 -2.20 12.04
CA ARG A 89 0.71 -3.30 12.95
C ARG A 89 1.14 -2.81 14.32
N VAL A 90 1.97 -1.78 14.38
CA VAL A 90 2.45 -1.21 15.64
C VAL A 90 1.27 -0.69 16.46
N VAL A 91 0.41 0.13 15.84
CA VAL A 91 -0.77 0.70 16.50
C VAL A 91 -1.76 -0.38 16.95
N ASN A 92 -2.13 -1.33 16.07
CA ASN A 92 -3.06 -2.39 16.43
C ASN A 92 -2.51 -3.24 17.59
N SER A 93 -1.22 -3.62 17.54
CA SER A 93 -0.62 -4.42 18.61
C SER A 93 -0.59 -3.67 19.94
N LEU A 94 -0.21 -2.39 19.91
CA LEU A 94 -0.14 -1.55 21.11
C LEU A 94 -1.53 -1.39 21.76
N ILE A 95 -2.52 -1.01 20.97
CA ILE A 95 -3.87 -0.75 21.49
C ILE A 95 -4.54 -2.04 21.94
N HIS A 96 -4.35 -3.15 21.25
CA HIS A 96 -4.83 -4.44 21.75
C HIS A 96 -4.19 -4.81 23.08
N GLY A 97 -2.87 -4.57 23.24
CA GLY A 97 -2.18 -4.77 24.51
C GLY A 97 -2.73 -3.91 25.65
N ILE A 98 -2.90 -2.61 25.40
CA ILE A 98 -3.48 -1.66 26.38
C ILE A 98 -4.92 -2.06 26.72
N ALA A 99 -5.76 -2.27 25.72
CA ALA A 99 -7.17 -2.61 25.92
C ALA A 99 -7.33 -3.95 26.65
N PHE A 100 -6.49 -4.94 26.33
CA PHE A 100 -6.45 -6.21 27.05
C PHE A 100 -6.05 -6.01 28.51
N GLY A 101 -4.97 -5.27 28.79
CA GLY A 101 -4.50 -4.99 30.14
C GLY A 101 -5.51 -4.19 30.99
N LEU A 102 -6.32 -3.35 30.35
CA LEU A 102 -7.37 -2.56 31.02
C LEU A 102 -8.74 -3.25 31.04
N ASN A 103 -8.86 -4.44 30.46
CA ASN A 103 -10.13 -5.13 30.24
C ASN A 103 -11.19 -4.21 29.58
N ARG A 104 -10.85 -3.70 28.39
CA ARG A 104 -11.66 -2.77 27.60
C ARG A 104 -11.92 -3.29 26.21
N HIS A 105 -13.04 -2.86 25.64
CA HIS A 105 -13.40 -3.20 24.27
C HIS A 105 -12.70 -2.30 23.25
N VAL A 106 -12.49 -2.87 22.08
CA VAL A 106 -11.94 -2.20 20.92
C VAL A 106 -13.00 -2.24 19.81
N ALA A 107 -12.96 -1.28 18.90
CA ALA A 107 -13.67 -1.31 17.64
C ALA A 107 -12.69 -0.94 16.53
N SER A 108 -12.90 -1.50 15.33
CA SER A 108 -12.12 -1.14 14.15
C SER A 108 -12.98 -0.49 13.09
N VAL A 109 -12.41 0.43 12.33
CA VAL A 109 -13.02 1.12 11.19
C VAL A 109 -12.09 0.99 10.00
N SER A 110 -12.63 0.53 8.86
CA SER A 110 -11.87 0.58 7.61
C SER A 110 -11.87 2.00 7.04
N LEU A 111 -10.80 2.36 6.33
CA LEU A 111 -10.81 3.61 5.57
C LEU A 111 -11.95 3.63 4.56
N PHE A 112 -12.32 2.49 3.96
CA PHE A 112 -13.46 2.46 3.04
C PHE A 112 -14.77 2.89 3.72
N GLU A 113 -15.06 2.37 4.91
CA GLU A 113 -16.22 2.77 5.70
C GLU A 113 -16.17 4.24 6.10
N LEU A 114 -14.98 4.74 6.45
CA LEU A 114 -14.77 6.12 6.86
C LEU A 114 -15.03 7.10 5.71
N PHE A 115 -14.53 6.78 4.52
CA PHE A 115 -14.72 7.57 3.31
C PHE A 115 -16.18 7.52 2.85
N ALA A 116 -16.79 6.34 2.85
CA ALA A 116 -18.22 6.20 2.56
C ALA A 116 -19.07 7.00 3.56
N PHE A 117 -18.74 6.94 4.85
CA PHE A 117 -19.43 7.71 5.89
C PHE A 117 -19.28 9.22 5.68
N ALA A 118 -18.06 9.69 5.44
CA ALA A 118 -17.79 11.11 5.23
C ALA A 118 -18.52 11.61 3.97
N TRP A 119 -18.53 10.82 2.89
CA TRP A 119 -19.28 11.11 1.68
C TRP A 119 -20.80 11.17 1.91
N LEU A 120 -21.36 10.19 2.63
CA LEU A 120 -22.78 10.20 2.99
C LEU A 120 -23.13 11.43 3.82
N ALA A 121 -22.28 11.81 4.76
CA ALA A 121 -22.47 12.99 5.58
C ALA A 121 -22.46 14.28 4.76
N SER A 122 -21.63 14.36 3.70
CA SER A 122 -21.67 15.48 2.75
C SER A 122 -22.95 15.51 1.89
N ASP A 123 -23.44 14.37 1.41
CA ASP A 123 -24.60 14.33 0.49
C ASP A 123 -25.98 14.35 1.20
N ARG A 124 -26.03 14.36 2.55
CA ARG A 124 -27.27 14.30 3.35
C ARG A 124 -28.30 15.41 3.08
N ARG A 125 -27.94 16.46 2.32
CA ARG A 125 -28.87 17.51 1.84
C ARG A 125 -29.52 17.20 0.49
N GLY A 126 -29.40 15.98 -0.03
CA GLY A 126 -30.41 15.37 -0.90
C GLY A 126 -30.37 15.77 -2.37
N LYS A 127 -29.24 15.58 -3.06
CA LYS A 127 -29.22 15.58 -4.54
C LYS A 127 -28.85 14.23 -5.16
N SER A 128 -28.02 13.41 -4.52
CA SER A 128 -27.45 12.21 -5.16
C SER A 128 -28.09 10.89 -4.70
N ILE A 129 -28.57 10.78 -3.45
CA ILE A 129 -29.19 9.55 -2.93
C ILE A 129 -30.70 9.51 -3.21
N LYS A 130 -31.10 8.86 -4.31
CA LYS A 130 -32.51 8.61 -4.65
C LYS A 130 -33.07 7.29 -4.13
N SER A 131 -32.22 6.35 -3.69
CA SER A 131 -32.59 5.00 -3.27
C SER A 131 -32.37 4.78 -1.77
N LYS A 132 -33.13 3.84 -1.17
CA LYS A 132 -32.95 3.42 0.24
C LYS A 132 -31.59 2.78 0.52
N LYS A 133 -30.91 2.30 -0.53
CA LYS A 133 -29.65 1.55 -0.48
C LYS A 133 -28.78 1.93 -1.67
N VAL A 134 -27.57 2.37 -1.39
CA VAL A 134 -26.55 2.78 -2.36
C VAL A 134 -25.35 1.87 -2.20
N ILE A 135 -24.74 1.43 -3.31
CA ILE A 135 -23.48 0.69 -3.27
C ILE A 135 -22.40 1.65 -3.76
N LEU A 136 -21.39 1.91 -2.94
CA LEU A 136 -20.23 2.72 -3.28
C LEU A 136 -19.04 1.82 -3.58
N ASN A 137 -18.34 2.11 -4.67
CA ASN A 137 -17.03 1.54 -4.95
C ASN A 137 -15.98 2.56 -4.51
N VAL A 138 -15.37 2.36 -3.35
CA VAL A 138 -14.37 3.28 -2.80
C VAL A 138 -12.99 2.85 -3.25
N VAL A 139 -12.28 3.71 -3.97
CA VAL A 139 -10.93 3.47 -4.47
C VAL A 139 -9.96 4.44 -3.81
N LEU A 140 -8.98 3.92 -3.07
CA LEU A 140 -8.04 4.71 -2.27
C LEU A 140 -6.60 4.44 -2.71
N ASN A 141 -5.81 5.47 -2.98
CA ASN A 141 -4.34 5.37 -2.96
C ASN A 141 -3.86 5.38 -1.51
N ALA A 142 -3.77 4.22 -0.89
CA ALA A 142 -3.50 4.16 0.55
C ALA A 142 -2.00 4.20 0.89
N ARG A 143 -1.11 3.91 -0.07
CA ARG A 143 0.34 3.85 0.18
C ARG A 143 1.18 3.76 -1.10
N LEU A 144 2.17 4.64 -1.29
CA LEU A 144 3.22 4.50 -2.33
C LEU A 144 2.66 4.23 -3.75
N GLY A 145 1.51 4.80 -4.07
CA GLY A 145 0.83 4.56 -5.34
C GLY A 145 0.06 3.24 -5.41
N GLU A 146 -0.01 2.46 -4.32
CA GLU A 146 -0.85 1.27 -4.17
C GLU A 146 -2.32 1.66 -3.96
N TYR A 147 -3.15 1.33 -4.94
CA TYR A 147 -4.59 1.53 -4.87
C TYR A 147 -5.30 0.33 -4.23
N PHE A 148 -6.40 0.60 -3.54
CA PHE A 148 -7.23 -0.39 -2.88
C PHE A 148 -8.69 -0.09 -3.19
N CYS A 149 -9.51 -1.12 -3.42
CA CYS A 149 -10.93 -0.94 -3.71
C CYS A 149 -11.81 -1.69 -2.70
N GLY A 150 -12.83 -1.02 -2.19
CA GLY A 150 -13.84 -1.57 -1.30
C GLY A 150 -15.23 -1.34 -1.87
N LEU A 151 -16.08 -2.38 -1.85
CA LEU A 151 -17.49 -2.26 -2.19
C LEU A 151 -18.29 -2.10 -0.89
N ILE A 152 -18.82 -0.91 -0.68
CA ILE A 152 -19.47 -0.49 0.55
C ILE A 152 -20.95 -0.28 0.29
N GLU A 153 -21.78 -1.07 0.94
CA GLU A 153 -23.21 -0.84 0.97
C GLU A 153 -23.54 0.24 1.99
N CYS A 154 -24.30 1.23 1.57
CA CYS A 154 -24.70 2.38 2.35
C CYS A 154 -26.22 2.47 2.39
N THR A 155 -26.81 2.70 3.57
CA THR A 155 -28.24 3.02 3.69
C THR A 155 -28.42 4.53 3.78
N CYS A 156 -29.61 5.03 3.42
CA CYS A 156 -29.95 6.45 3.56
C CYS A 156 -29.96 6.94 5.04
N GLN A 157 -29.96 6.02 6.01
CA GLN A 157 -29.79 6.32 7.44
C GLN A 157 -28.31 6.45 7.85
N GLY A 158 -27.38 6.14 6.95
CA GLY A 158 -25.93 6.27 7.14
C GLY A 158 -25.21 4.98 7.53
N GLU A 159 -25.92 3.85 7.64
CA GLU A 159 -25.29 2.57 7.97
C GLU A 159 -24.44 2.09 6.78
N THR A 160 -23.16 1.77 7.02
CA THR A 160 -22.24 1.32 5.96
C THR A 160 -21.74 -0.11 6.17
N ARG A 161 -22.14 -1.09 5.36
CA ARG A 161 -21.66 -2.46 5.47
C ARG A 161 -20.65 -2.76 4.37
N VAL A 162 -19.46 -3.23 4.75
CA VAL A 162 -18.49 -3.76 3.79
C VAL A 162 -19.00 -5.12 3.29
N ASN A 163 -19.41 -5.19 2.03
CA ASN A 163 -19.91 -6.45 1.45
C ASN A 163 -18.79 -7.29 0.83
N ARG A 164 -17.81 -6.64 0.20
CA ARG A 164 -16.61 -7.27 -0.39
C ARG A 164 -15.46 -6.26 -0.45
N GLU A 165 -14.24 -6.75 -0.25
CA GLU A 165 -13.01 -5.97 -0.39
C GLU A 165 -12.08 -6.65 -1.38
N ARG A 166 -11.41 -5.84 -2.21
CA ARG A 166 -10.45 -6.33 -3.19
C ARG A 166 -9.29 -5.36 -3.31
N GLN A 167 -8.07 -5.86 -3.08
CA GLN A 167 -6.87 -5.12 -3.46
C GLN A 167 -6.79 -5.02 -4.99
N ILE A 168 -6.65 -3.80 -5.52
CA ILE A 168 -6.46 -3.55 -6.95
C ILE A 168 -5.07 -2.98 -7.13
N PHE A 169 -4.17 -3.81 -7.63
CA PHE A 169 -2.81 -3.37 -7.86
C PHE A 169 -2.74 -2.20 -8.86
N PRO A 170 -1.79 -1.25 -8.69
CA PRO A 170 -1.71 -0.02 -9.48
C PRO A 170 -1.63 -0.25 -10.99
N TRP A 171 -0.91 -1.28 -11.43
CA TRP A 171 -0.78 -1.61 -12.86
C TRP A 171 -2.04 -2.21 -13.49
N LYS A 172 -3.07 -2.52 -12.71
CA LYS A 172 -4.39 -2.90 -13.25
C LYS A 172 -5.27 -1.68 -13.50
N ILE A 173 -4.79 -0.49 -13.15
CA ILE A 173 -5.48 0.77 -13.25
C ILE A 173 -4.80 1.58 -14.36
N ASP A 174 -5.50 1.76 -15.48
CA ASP A 174 -5.07 2.74 -16.48
C ASP A 174 -5.58 4.11 -16.04
N PHE A 175 -4.66 5.02 -15.74
CA PHE A 175 -4.98 6.38 -15.29
C PHE A 175 -5.68 7.20 -16.37
N LYS A 176 -5.53 6.85 -17.65
CA LYS A 176 -6.22 7.51 -18.77
C LYS A 176 -7.71 7.14 -18.84
N ASP A 177 -8.05 5.97 -18.31
CA ASP A 177 -9.43 5.48 -18.19
C ASP A 177 -10.11 5.94 -16.90
N MET A 178 -9.42 6.70 -16.03
CA MET A 178 -10.00 7.15 -14.79
C MET A 178 -11.11 8.17 -15.05
N PRO A 179 -12.18 8.15 -14.24
CA PRO A 179 -13.16 9.21 -14.28
C PRO A 179 -12.49 10.55 -13.98
N ASN A 180 -12.88 11.59 -14.72
CA ASN A 180 -12.46 12.97 -14.46
C ASN A 180 -13.14 13.48 -13.18
N VAL A 181 -12.66 13.00 -12.03
CA VAL A 181 -13.13 13.40 -10.70
C VAL A 181 -12.30 14.60 -10.26
N LYS A 182 -12.92 15.77 -10.13
CA LYS A 182 -12.20 17.00 -9.75
C LYS A 182 -11.86 17.04 -8.26
N THR A 183 -12.66 16.35 -7.44
CA THR A 183 -12.47 16.25 -5.99
C THR A 183 -12.90 14.89 -5.47
N SER A 184 -12.24 14.37 -4.43
CA SER A 184 -12.47 13.01 -3.92
C SER A 184 -13.87 12.72 -3.33
N ALA A 185 -14.77 13.71 -3.32
CA ALA A 185 -16.17 13.62 -2.90
C ALA A 185 -17.17 13.43 -4.06
N GLU A 186 -16.73 13.50 -5.32
CA GLU A 186 -17.62 13.33 -6.48
C GLU A 186 -17.83 11.85 -6.81
N ILE A 187 -19.10 11.42 -6.93
CA ILE A 187 -19.45 10.11 -7.48
C ILE A 187 -19.31 10.13 -9.00
N SER A 188 -18.67 9.09 -9.54
CA SER A 188 -18.52 8.90 -10.98
C SER A 188 -18.79 7.47 -11.42
N SER A 189 -18.81 7.24 -12.73
CA SER A 189 -18.78 5.90 -13.32
C SER A 189 -17.35 5.55 -13.75
N TRP A 190 -16.92 4.31 -13.50
CA TRP A 190 -15.60 3.81 -13.91
C TRP A 190 -15.69 2.35 -14.35
N ARG A 191 -15.24 2.04 -15.58
CA ARG A 191 -15.26 0.69 -16.17
C ARG A 191 -16.62 -0.02 -16.07
N GLY A 192 -17.71 0.72 -16.32
CA GLY A 192 -19.07 0.21 -16.24
C GLY A 192 -19.60 0.01 -14.82
N GLN A 193 -18.85 0.40 -13.78
CA GLN A 193 -19.35 0.50 -12.41
C GLN A 193 -19.89 1.91 -12.15
N GLU A 194 -21.09 1.99 -11.61
CA GLU A 194 -21.67 3.24 -11.10
C GLU A 194 -21.23 3.49 -9.65
N ASN A 195 -21.39 4.72 -9.18
CA ASN A 195 -21.19 5.10 -7.77
C ASN A 195 -19.76 4.88 -7.25
N VAL A 196 -18.77 5.29 -8.05
CA VAL A 196 -17.34 5.18 -7.70
C VAL A 196 -16.90 6.44 -6.97
N LEU A 197 -16.42 6.25 -5.74
CA LEU A 197 -15.77 7.28 -4.93
C LEU A 197 -14.26 7.10 -5.03
N PHE A 198 -13.58 8.00 -5.73
CA PHE A 198 -12.14 7.89 -5.99
C PHE A 198 -11.35 8.91 -5.17
N CYS A 199 -10.36 8.42 -4.41
CA CYS A 199 -9.49 9.22 -3.56
C CYS A 199 -8.02 8.95 -3.96
N PRO A 200 -7.41 9.85 -4.76
CA PRO A 200 -6.03 9.71 -5.23
C PRO A 200 -4.98 10.04 -4.15
N ASP A 201 -5.36 10.85 -3.16
CA ASP A 201 -4.61 11.10 -1.93
C ASP A 201 -5.62 11.29 -0.77
N LEU A 202 -5.30 10.74 0.40
CA LEU A 202 -6.10 10.87 1.61
C LEU A 202 -6.24 12.33 2.06
N SER A 203 -5.26 13.20 1.74
CA SER A 203 -5.34 14.63 2.05
C SER A 203 -6.39 15.39 1.25
N ASP A 204 -6.76 14.88 0.08
CA ASP A 204 -7.62 15.59 -0.86
C ASP A 204 -9.11 15.41 -0.56
N PHE A 205 -9.45 14.66 0.49
CA PHE A 205 -10.82 14.48 0.96
C PHE A 205 -11.20 15.50 2.00
N SER A 206 -12.16 16.36 1.66
CA SER A 206 -12.67 17.39 2.55
C SER A 206 -13.69 16.81 3.52
N PHE A 207 -13.35 16.82 4.81
CA PHE A 207 -14.25 16.42 5.89
C PHE A 207 -15.10 17.58 6.44
N VAL A 208 -15.08 18.74 5.76
CA VAL A 208 -15.67 20.00 6.25
C VAL A 208 -17.19 19.88 6.47
N GLU A 209 -17.92 19.19 5.60
CA GLU A 209 -19.38 19.08 5.74
C GLU A 209 -19.79 18.22 6.93
N LEU A 210 -19.07 17.12 7.18
CA LEU A 210 -19.26 16.32 8.39
C LEU A 210 -19.02 17.17 9.65
N LEU A 211 -17.99 18.01 9.67
CA LEU A 211 -17.75 18.90 10.80
C LEU A 211 -18.88 19.91 11.01
N LYS A 212 -19.43 20.47 9.92
CA LYS A 212 -20.57 21.41 9.99
C LYS A 212 -21.81 20.73 10.56
N GLU A 213 -22.14 19.54 10.09
CA GLU A 213 -23.30 18.77 10.58
C GLU A 213 -23.15 18.38 12.05
N LEU A 214 -21.92 18.12 12.50
CA LEU A 214 -21.64 17.79 13.91
C LEU A 214 -21.36 19.02 14.79
N ASN A 215 -21.43 20.22 14.21
CA ASN A 215 -21.09 21.48 14.87
C ASN A 215 -19.73 21.43 15.61
N LEU A 216 -18.73 20.79 14.99
CA LEU A 216 -17.42 20.57 15.57
C LEU A 216 -16.44 21.65 15.14
N ASN A 217 -15.90 22.39 16.12
CA ASN A 217 -14.83 23.35 15.90
C ASN A 217 -13.47 22.71 16.22
N THR A 218 -12.88 22.02 15.26
CA THR A 218 -11.59 21.33 15.41
C THR A 218 -10.51 21.98 14.55
N ASP A 219 -9.40 22.37 15.15
CA ASP A 219 -8.26 22.97 14.43
C ASP A 219 -7.60 22.00 13.43
N ARG A 220 -7.78 20.69 13.62
CA ARG A 220 -7.31 19.62 12.73
C ARG A 220 -8.29 18.45 12.72
N VAL A 221 -8.68 18.01 11.53
CA VAL A 221 -9.46 16.77 11.34
C VAL A 221 -8.51 15.64 10.98
N SER A 222 -8.20 14.79 11.96
CA SER A 222 -7.46 13.55 11.70
C SER A 222 -8.43 12.40 11.41
N LEU A 223 -7.94 11.36 10.73
CA LEU A 223 -8.71 10.14 10.51
C LEU A 223 -9.14 9.48 11.83
N SER A 224 -8.38 9.66 12.90
CA SER A 224 -8.73 9.19 14.25
C SER A 224 -10.00 9.86 14.77
N VAL A 225 -10.12 11.18 14.61
CA VAL A 225 -11.34 11.92 14.98
C VAL A 225 -12.54 11.38 14.20
N LEU A 226 -12.36 11.16 12.90
CA LEU A 226 -13.44 10.67 12.05
C LEU A 226 -13.85 9.25 12.41
N ALA A 227 -12.89 8.34 12.63
CA ALA A 227 -13.18 6.94 12.98
C ALA A 227 -13.94 6.86 14.31
N MET A 228 -13.55 7.70 15.26
CA MET A 228 -14.23 7.86 16.54
C MET A 228 -15.65 8.37 16.38
N LEU A 229 -15.85 9.46 15.63
CA LEU A 229 -17.18 10.03 15.38
C LEU A 229 -18.06 9.03 14.64
N TYR A 230 -17.52 8.34 13.64
CA TYR A 230 -18.22 7.27 12.94
C TYR A 230 -18.72 6.20 13.92
N GLN A 231 -17.85 5.70 14.80
CA GLN A 231 -18.23 4.71 15.82
C GLN A 231 -19.27 5.25 16.80
N LEU A 232 -19.13 6.52 17.21
CA LEU A 232 -20.03 7.19 18.12
C LEU A 232 -21.44 7.35 17.52
N ILE A 233 -21.50 7.84 16.28
CA ILE A 233 -22.74 8.18 15.58
C ILE A 233 -23.46 6.91 15.12
N MET A 234 -22.73 5.93 14.61
CA MET A 234 -23.31 4.70 14.05
C MET A 234 -23.58 3.61 15.08
N LYS A 235 -23.17 3.81 16.35
CA LYS A 235 -23.36 2.86 17.46
C LYS A 235 -23.07 1.40 17.07
N ARG A 236 -21.89 1.15 16.51
CA ARG A 236 -21.50 -0.20 16.04
C ARG A 236 -20.98 -1.11 17.15
N ASN A 237 -20.78 -2.38 16.77
CA ASN A 237 -20.36 -3.44 17.67
C ASN A 237 -18.96 -3.18 18.25
N TRP A 238 -18.87 -3.30 19.57
CA TRP A 238 -17.63 -3.30 20.34
C TRP A 238 -17.25 -4.76 20.58
N SER A 239 -16.00 -5.11 20.28
CA SER A 239 -15.53 -6.50 20.37
C SER A 239 -14.42 -6.60 21.40
N ASN A 240 -14.15 -7.81 21.87
CA ASN A 240 -12.95 -8.04 22.68
C ASN A 240 -11.70 -7.80 21.80
N PRO A 241 -10.58 -7.29 22.36
CA PRO A 241 -9.36 -7.06 21.59
C PRO A 241 -8.86 -8.29 20.81
N GLN A 242 -9.15 -9.50 21.33
CA GLN A 242 -8.77 -10.78 20.73
C GLN A 242 -9.60 -11.16 19.49
N GLU A 243 -10.79 -10.56 19.34
CA GLU A 243 -11.72 -10.84 18.24
C GLU A 243 -11.50 -9.90 17.04
N ILE A 244 -10.71 -8.85 17.23
CA ILE A 244 -10.40 -7.86 16.19
C ILE A 244 -9.09 -8.25 15.51
N TYR A 245 -9.14 -8.33 14.20
CA TYR A 245 -7.98 -8.56 13.36
C TYR A 245 -7.84 -7.37 12.40
N PRO A 246 -6.63 -6.82 12.21
CA PRO A 246 -6.43 -5.84 11.15
C PRO A 246 -6.81 -6.45 9.81
N LEU A 247 -7.37 -5.65 8.90
CA LEU A 247 -7.86 -6.09 7.59
C LEU A 247 -6.81 -6.84 6.75
N TYR A 248 -5.53 -6.67 7.08
CA TYR A 248 -4.42 -7.46 6.58
C TYR A 248 -4.05 -8.61 7.55
N VAL A 249 -4.94 -9.59 7.67
CA VAL A 249 -4.55 -11.01 7.71
C VAL A 249 -5.09 -11.70 6.45
N LYS A 250 -4.90 -11.07 5.29
CA LYS A 250 -5.09 -11.72 3.99
C LYS A 250 -3.79 -11.99 3.24
N ASN A 251 -2.63 -11.82 3.87
CA ASN A 251 -1.42 -12.59 3.61
C ASN A 251 -0.39 -12.38 4.73
N LYS A 252 0.28 -13.47 5.10
CA LYS A 252 1.36 -13.51 6.09
C LYS A 252 2.58 -12.76 5.58
N VAL A 253 3.11 -11.81 6.36
CA VAL A 253 4.20 -10.89 5.92
C VAL A 253 5.53 -11.16 6.65
N ALA A 254 5.55 -12.15 7.53
CA ALA A 254 6.76 -12.72 8.11
C ALA A 254 6.63 -14.25 8.13
N GLN A 255 7.57 -14.93 7.48
CA GLN A 255 7.65 -16.39 7.39
C GLN A 255 8.72 -16.91 8.35
N SER A 256 8.44 -18.00 9.05
CA SER A 256 9.45 -18.78 9.75
C SER A 256 10.49 -19.33 8.75
N SER A 257 11.67 -19.74 9.22
CA SER A 257 12.70 -20.35 8.35
C SER A 257 12.18 -21.59 7.61
N ILE A 258 11.22 -22.31 8.21
CA ILE A 258 10.53 -23.47 7.63
C ILE A 258 9.50 -23.02 6.58
N GLU A 259 8.81 -21.90 6.80
CA GLU A 259 7.84 -21.34 5.85
C GLU A 259 8.49 -20.64 4.66
N ARG A 260 9.76 -20.20 4.76
CA ARG A 260 10.54 -19.78 3.57
C ARG A 260 10.85 -20.95 2.64
N GLN A 261 10.84 -22.18 3.15
CA GLN A 261 11.05 -23.39 2.35
C GLN A 261 9.74 -23.92 1.75
N ILE A 262 8.57 -23.39 2.15
CA ILE A 262 7.24 -23.79 1.68
C ILE A 262 6.59 -22.56 1.01
N GLU A 263 6.86 -22.39 -0.29
CA GLU A 263 6.62 -21.19 -1.13
C GLU A 263 5.20 -20.59 -1.14
N PRO A 264 5.07 -19.25 -1.22
CA PRO A 264 4.13 -18.55 -2.11
C PRO A 264 4.81 -18.26 -3.46
N SER A 265 4.05 -18.43 -4.56
CA SER A 265 4.49 -18.59 -5.95
C SER A 265 5.43 -17.52 -6.54
N LEU A 266 6.73 -17.58 -6.19
CA LEU A 266 7.78 -17.05 -7.05
C LEU A 266 7.80 -17.91 -8.31
N ASN A 267 7.47 -17.32 -9.45
CA ASN A 267 7.46 -18.03 -10.72
C ASN A 267 7.96 -17.14 -11.85
N LEU A 268 8.42 -17.79 -12.92
CA LEU A 268 8.74 -17.14 -14.18
C LEU A 268 7.59 -17.41 -15.17
N ARG A 269 7.09 -16.35 -15.79
CA ARG A 269 6.10 -16.41 -16.87
C ARG A 269 6.69 -15.84 -18.15
N ASP A 270 6.32 -16.39 -19.31
CA ASP A 270 6.63 -15.78 -20.61
C ASP A 270 6.04 -14.38 -20.74
N LEU A 271 6.83 -13.46 -21.27
CA LEU A 271 6.40 -12.10 -21.60
C LEU A 271 5.69 -12.08 -22.96
N SER A 272 4.82 -11.09 -23.11
CA SER A 272 4.09 -10.80 -24.35
C SER A 272 4.08 -9.30 -24.60
N GLU A 273 3.67 -8.85 -25.80
CA GLU A 273 3.54 -7.42 -26.10
C GLU A 273 2.62 -6.68 -25.12
N ARG A 274 1.62 -7.36 -24.54
CA ARG A 274 0.72 -6.80 -23.52
C ARG A 274 1.44 -6.38 -22.23
N ASP A 275 2.65 -6.90 -22.01
CA ASP A 275 3.46 -6.63 -20.84
C ASP A 275 4.40 -5.42 -21.04
N VAL A 276 4.56 -4.91 -22.27
CA VAL A 276 5.49 -3.83 -22.61
C VAL A 276 5.27 -2.55 -21.79
N PRO A 277 4.03 -2.09 -21.52
CA PRO A 277 3.83 -0.92 -20.66
C PRO A 277 4.42 -1.11 -19.25
N LEU A 278 4.38 -2.33 -18.71
CA LEU A 278 4.94 -2.64 -17.39
C LEU A 278 6.45 -2.75 -17.41
N LEU A 279 7.00 -3.35 -18.47
CA LEU A 279 8.45 -3.42 -18.68
C LEU A 279 9.04 -2.01 -18.73
N LYS A 280 8.41 -1.11 -19.49
CA LYS A 280 8.81 0.30 -19.60
C LYS A 280 8.80 1.00 -18.24
N GLN A 281 7.75 0.81 -17.44
CA GLN A 281 7.69 1.40 -16.10
C GLN A 281 8.80 0.91 -15.18
N ILE A 282 9.10 -0.40 -15.19
CA ILE A 282 10.21 -0.96 -14.42
C ILE A 282 11.54 -0.39 -14.93
N GLU A 283 11.69 -0.27 -16.25
CA GLU A 283 12.91 0.18 -16.92
C GLU A 283 13.25 1.64 -16.62
N GLU A 284 12.27 2.54 -16.74
CA GLU A 284 12.43 3.98 -16.48
C GLU A 284 12.81 4.26 -15.02
N ASN A 285 12.38 3.41 -14.08
CA ASN A 285 12.73 3.51 -12.67
C ASN A 285 14.08 2.86 -12.32
N ALA A 286 14.59 1.99 -13.19
CA ALA A 286 15.83 1.24 -12.97
C ALA A 286 17.04 1.89 -13.67
N TYR A 287 16.84 2.56 -14.80
CA TYR A 287 17.92 3.09 -15.63
C TYR A 287 17.65 4.51 -16.13
N ASP A 288 18.68 5.36 -16.06
CA ASP A 288 18.67 6.68 -16.71
C ASP A 288 18.60 6.58 -18.25
N PHE A 289 19.14 5.50 -18.82
CA PHE A 289 19.20 5.23 -20.26
C PHE A 289 18.84 3.78 -20.56
N GLY A 290 17.58 3.41 -20.31
CA GLY A 290 17.06 2.05 -20.51
C GLY A 290 16.54 1.77 -21.93
N TRP A 291 16.00 0.56 -22.12
CA TRP A 291 15.31 0.16 -23.34
C TRP A 291 14.06 1.02 -23.60
N SER A 292 13.88 1.43 -24.84
CA SER A 292 12.64 2.05 -25.29
C SER A 292 11.54 1.00 -25.45
N GLU A 293 10.29 1.45 -25.51
CA GLU A 293 9.13 0.63 -25.84
C GLU A 293 9.33 -0.18 -27.13
N ARG A 294 9.92 0.45 -28.15
CA ARG A 294 10.27 -0.20 -29.41
C ARG A 294 11.29 -1.32 -29.22
N ASN A 295 12.30 -1.14 -28.35
CA ASN A 295 13.27 -2.21 -28.09
C ASN A 295 12.62 -3.45 -27.48
N PHE A 296 11.65 -3.27 -26.56
CA PHE A 296 10.90 -4.41 -26.02
C PHE A 296 10.05 -5.11 -27.07
N VAL A 297 9.33 -4.34 -27.90
CA VAL A 297 8.49 -4.91 -28.97
C VAL A 297 9.35 -5.66 -29.99
N ASP A 298 10.44 -5.06 -30.46
CA ASP A 298 11.35 -5.68 -31.41
C ASP A 298 11.95 -6.97 -30.83
N ALA A 299 12.39 -6.97 -29.56
CA ALA A 299 12.91 -8.16 -28.88
C ALA A 299 11.89 -9.30 -28.76
N LEU A 300 10.62 -8.97 -28.48
CA LEU A 300 9.54 -9.96 -28.42
C LEU A 300 9.22 -10.54 -29.80
N ASN A 301 9.31 -9.72 -30.86
CA ASN A 301 9.07 -10.13 -32.25
C ASN A 301 10.21 -10.95 -32.85
N GLU A 302 11.45 -10.69 -32.45
CA GLU A 302 12.63 -11.46 -32.87
C GLU A 302 12.78 -12.80 -32.12
N ASN A 303 11.74 -13.25 -31.41
CA ASN A 303 11.70 -14.50 -30.63
C ASN A 303 12.80 -14.58 -29.57
N TYR A 304 13.20 -13.46 -28.96
CA TYR A 304 14.06 -13.52 -27.79
C TYR A 304 13.31 -14.21 -26.65
N ILE A 305 14.05 -14.93 -25.81
CA ILE A 305 13.44 -15.56 -24.65
C ILE A 305 13.31 -14.51 -23.56
N ALA A 306 12.05 -14.16 -23.30
CA ALA A 306 11.65 -13.09 -22.42
C ALA A 306 10.80 -13.66 -21.27
N LYS A 307 11.24 -13.46 -20.02
CA LYS A 307 10.51 -13.92 -18.84
C LYS A 307 10.27 -12.79 -17.85
N ALA A 308 9.07 -12.75 -17.29
CA ALA A 308 8.70 -11.95 -16.14
C ALA A 308 8.91 -12.74 -14.85
N LEU A 309 9.51 -12.10 -13.85
CA LEU A 309 9.50 -12.57 -12.48
C LEU A 309 8.21 -12.15 -11.79
N ILE A 310 7.40 -13.13 -11.43
CA ILE A 310 6.15 -12.92 -10.71
C ILE A 310 6.37 -13.25 -9.24
N ASN A 311 6.05 -12.31 -8.36
CA ASN A 311 6.02 -12.50 -6.91
C ASN A 311 4.62 -12.12 -6.41
N ASN A 312 3.86 -13.08 -5.90
CA ASN A 312 2.47 -12.88 -5.44
C ASN A 312 1.56 -12.22 -6.50
N SER A 313 1.59 -12.71 -7.74
CA SER A 313 0.86 -12.17 -8.90
C SER A 313 1.29 -10.77 -9.37
N VAL A 314 2.42 -10.27 -8.89
CA VAL A 314 3.00 -8.98 -9.29
C VAL A 314 4.24 -9.21 -10.14
N MET A 315 4.37 -8.52 -11.27
CA MET A 315 5.65 -8.47 -12.00
C MET A 315 6.62 -7.60 -11.20
N VAL A 316 7.70 -8.20 -10.72
CA VAL A 316 8.72 -7.53 -9.88
C VAL A 316 10.10 -7.49 -10.53
N GLY A 317 10.21 -8.02 -11.74
CA GLY A 317 11.42 -8.03 -12.53
C GLY A 317 11.22 -8.81 -13.82
N TYR A 318 12.23 -8.80 -14.67
CA TYR A 318 12.20 -9.48 -15.94
C TYR A 318 13.61 -9.74 -16.46
N TYR A 319 13.72 -10.60 -17.46
CA TYR A 319 14.91 -10.72 -18.29
C TYR A 319 14.59 -10.99 -19.76
N PHE A 320 15.53 -10.62 -20.62
CA PHE A 320 15.57 -10.93 -22.04
C PHE A 320 16.92 -11.56 -22.37
N TRP A 321 16.92 -12.69 -23.05
CA TRP A 321 18.13 -13.24 -23.64
C TRP A 321 17.86 -13.82 -25.03
N GLN A 322 18.90 -13.82 -25.86
CA GLN A 322 18.87 -14.42 -27.18
C GLN A 322 19.85 -15.60 -27.27
N LYS A 323 19.47 -16.63 -28.02
CA LYS A 323 20.32 -17.77 -28.31
C LYS A 323 21.18 -17.47 -29.53
N VAL A 324 22.49 -17.62 -29.40
CA VAL A 324 23.44 -17.55 -30.52
C VAL A 324 24.20 -18.87 -30.53
N LEU A 325 23.92 -19.74 -31.51
CA LEU A 325 24.42 -21.12 -31.53
C LEU A 325 24.12 -21.85 -30.20
N ASP A 326 25.15 -22.23 -29.45
CA ASP A 326 25.09 -22.89 -28.15
C ASP A 326 25.28 -21.90 -26.97
N GLU A 327 25.26 -20.60 -27.24
CA GLU A 327 25.50 -19.54 -26.27
C GLU A 327 24.22 -18.73 -25.96
N CYS A 328 24.15 -18.21 -24.74
CA CYS A 328 23.12 -17.29 -24.28
C CYS A 328 23.72 -15.88 -24.16
N HIS A 329 23.09 -14.91 -24.80
CA HIS A 329 23.40 -13.49 -24.58
C HIS A 329 22.29 -12.87 -23.76
N LEU A 330 22.57 -12.57 -22.49
CA LEU A 330 21.65 -11.89 -21.58
C LEU A 330 21.68 -10.39 -21.88
N LEU A 331 20.59 -9.90 -22.46
CA LEU A 331 20.51 -8.56 -23.03
C LEU A 331 19.95 -7.53 -22.06
N ASN A 332 18.94 -7.93 -21.28
CA ASN A 332 18.34 -7.09 -20.25
C ASN A 332 17.96 -7.96 -19.05
N PHE A 333 18.27 -7.52 -17.85
CA PHE A 333 18.01 -8.24 -16.61
C PHE A 333 17.74 -7.22 -15.50
N THR A 334 16.49 -7.15 -15.04
CA THR A 334 16.06 -6.03 -14.21
C THR A 334 15.14 -6.51 -13.11
N ILE A 335 15.40 -6.04 -11.89
CA ILE A 335 14.49 -6.15 -10.75
C ILE A 335 14.02 -4.74 -10.42
N ALA A 336 12.70 -4.57 -10.26
CA ALA A 336 12.10 -3.29 -9.92
C ALA A 336 12.78 -2.68 -8.67
N SER A 337 13.14 -1.39 -8.74
CA SER A 337 14.02 -0.71 -7.77
C SER A 337 13.54 -0.87 -6.32
N GLU A 338 12.23 -0.80 -6.08
CA GLU A 338 11.59 -0.97 -4.77
C GLU A 338 11.57 -2.42 -4.23
N ARG A 339 11.89 -3.39 -5.10
CA ARG A 339 11.95 -4.83 -4.82
C ARG A 339 13.39 -5.38 -4.78
N GLN A 340 14.39 -4.56 -5.07
CA GLN A 340 15.80 -4.93 -4.99
C GLN A 340 16.25 -5.22 -3.54
N ARG A 341 17.43 -5.85 -3.41
CA ARG A 341 18.05 -6.25 -2.12
C ARG A 341 17.20 -7.22 -1.27
N ARG A 342 16.32 -7.99 -1.92
CA ARG A 342 15.46 -9.02 -1.29
C ARG A 342 15.73 -10.45 -1.79
N GLY A 343 16.86 -10.67 -2.46
CA GLY A 343 17.22 -11.99 -3.03
C GLY A 343 16.55 -12.34 -4.37
N LEU A 344 15.68 -11.48 -4.91
CA LEU A 344 14.96 -11.72 -6.17
C LEU A 344 15.88 -11.86 -7.39
N GLY A 345 16.93 -11.03 -7.47
CA GLY A 345 17.93 -11.14 -8.54
C GLY A 345 18.68 -12.49 -8.48
N ASN A 346 19.06 -12.94 -7.27
CA ASN A 346 19.68 -14.26 -7.09
C ASN A 346 18.75 -15.38 -7.56
N TRP A 347 17.48 -15.33 -7.14
CA TRP A 347 16.50 -16.33 -7.51
C TRP A 347 16.29 -16.35 -9.03
N MET A 348 16.05 -15.20 -9.66
CA MET A 348 15.81 -15.12 -11.10
C MET A 348 17.01 -15.58 -11.93
N LEU A 349 18.23 -15.20 -11.54
CA LEU A 349 19.45 -15.65 -12.21
C LEU A 349 19.68 -17.15 -12.02
N SER A 350 19.38 -17.71 -10.83
CA SER A 350 19.47 -19.15 -10.60
C SER A 350 18.53 -19.95 -11.50
N GLN A 351 17.28 -19.48 -11.66
CA GLN A 351 16.29 -20.12 -12.54
C GLN A 351 16.67 -20.01 -14.02
N LEU A 352 17.21 -18.86 -14.44
CA LEU A 352 17.77 -18.71 -15.79
C LEU A 352 18.86 -19.74 -16.04
N LEU A 353 19.85 -19.88 -15.15
CA LEU A 353 20.95 -20.83 -15.33
C LEU A 353 20.49 -22.29 -15.38
N LEU A 354 19.50 -22.67 -14.56
CA LEU A 354 18.88 -24.00 -14.62
C LEU A 354 18.21 -24.24 -15.98
N SER A 355 17.46 -23.25 -16.48
CA SER A 355 16.82 -23.29 -17.80
C SER A 355 17.84 -23.41 -18.94
N LEU A 356 18.95 -22.67 -18.86
CA LEU A 356 20.03 -22.74 -19.87
C LEU A 356 20.70 -24.11 -19.88
N LYS A 357 20.96 -24.70 -18.71
CA LYS A 357 21.49 -26.06 -18.60
C LYS A 357 20.54 -27.08 -19.25
N ALA A 358 19.24 -26.99 -18.97
CA ALA A 358 18.24 -27.85 -19.59
C ALA A 358 18.12 -27.68 -21.12
N LYS A 359 18.61 -26.56 -21.67
CA LYS A 359 18.64 -26.26 -23.10
C LYS A 359 19.99 -26.55 -23.77
N SER A 360 20.91 -27.21 -23.07
CA SER A 360 22.27 -27.51 -23.53
C SER A 360 23.05 -26.28 -24.00
N ILE A 361 22.83 -25.14 -23.34
CA ILE A 361 23.62 -23.92 -23.56
C ILE A 361 24.95 -24.07 -22.80
N THR A 362 26.07 -23.82 -23.48
CA THR A 362 27.44 -24.03 -22.97
C THR A 362 28.01 -22.80 -22.29
N ALA A 363 27.52 -21.60 -22.62
CA ALA A 363 27.98 -20.35 -22.04
C ALA A 363 26.88 -19.27 -21.99
N ILE A 364 26.99 -18.38 -21.02
CA ILE A 364 26.19 -17.15 -20.94
C ILE A 364 27.11 -15.92 -20.90
N TYR A 365 26.75 -14.91 -21.68
CA TYR A 365 27.44 -13.63 -21.80
C TYR A 365 26.51 -12.49 -21.40
N LEU A 366 27.08 -11.42 -20.86
CA LEU A 366 26.40 -10.17 -20.58
C LEU A 366 27.35 -8.99 -20.66
N GLU A 367 26.78 -7.83 -20.91
CA GLU A 367 27.42 -6.53 -20.75
C GLU A 367 26.88 -5.82 -19.50
N VAL A 368 27.77 -5.22 -18.71
CA VAL A 368 27.39 -4.44 -17.52
C VAL A 368 28.23 -3.17 -17.40
N ARG A 369 27.62 -2.07 -16.98
CA ARG A 369 28.31 -0.82 -16.67
C ARG A 369 29.33 -1.04 -15.54
N PRO A 370 30.58 -0.57 -15.66
CA PRO A 370 31.56 -0.60 -14.57
C PRO A 370 31.05 0.05 -13.28
N SER A 371 30.21 1.07 -13.39
CA SER A 371 29.58 1.74 -12.23
C SER A 371 28.54 0.89 -11.48
N ASN A 372 28.01 -0.18 -12.09
CA ASN A 372 26.97 -1.02 -11.48
C ASN A 372 27.57 -2.13 -10.60
N ASN A 373 28.18 -1.72 -9.49
CA ASN A 373 28.82 -2.62 -8.52
C ASN A 373 27.86 -3.70 -7.97
N THR A 374 26.58 -3.38 -7.82
CA THR A 374 25.54 -4.31 -7.34
C THR A 374 25.36 -5.47 -8.32
N ALA A 375 25.21 -5.18 -9.62
CA ALA A 375 25.07 -6.21 -10.64
C ALA A 375 26.37 -7.02 -10.82
N ILE A 376 27.53 -6.35 -10.83
CA ILE A 376 28.83 -7.03 -10.92
C ILE A 376 29.01 -8.01 -9.75
N SER A 377 28.66 -7.62 -8.53
CA SER A 377 28.71 -8.50 -7.36
C SER A 377 27.75 -9.69 -7.49
N LEU A 378 26.53 -9.46 -7.98
CA LEU A 378 25.56 -10.53 -8.26
C LEU A 378 26.15 -11.53 -9.27
N TYR A 379 26.61 -11.08 -10.44
CA TYR A 379 27.13 -11.96 -11.47
C TYR A 379 28.38 -12.71 -11.02
N SER A 380 29.30 -12.03 -10.32
CA SER A 380 30.51 -12.67 -9.79
C SER A 380 30.20 -13.81 -8.80
N LYS A 381 29.19 -13.64 -7.93
CA LYS A 381 28.71 -14.72 -7.03
C LYS A 381 28.17 -15.93 -7.78
N PHE A 382 27.64 -15.71 -8.97
CA PHE A 382 27.20 -16.77 -9.87
C PHE A 382 28.33 -17.20 -10.82
N GLY A 383 29.61 -16.99 -10.49
CA GLY A 383 30.73 -17.53 -11.25
C GLY A 383 30.94 -16.91 -12.63
N PHE A 384 30.41 -15.71 -12.88
CA PHE A 384 30.78 -14.94 -14.06
C PHE A 384 32.14 -14.30 -13.86
N SER A 385 32.99 -14.36 -14.90
CA SER A 385 34.29 -13.68 -14.96
C SER A 385 34.26 -12.58 -16.02
N ILE A 386 34.96 -11.48 -15.76
CA ILE A 386 35.18 -10.43 -16.77
C ILE A 386 36.14 -10.98 -17.83
N ILE A 387 35.73 -10.94 -19.10
CA ILE A 387 36.53 -11.43 -20.24
C ILE A 387 36.96 -10.31 -21.19
N GLY A 388 36.44 -9.11 -21.01
CA GLY A 388 36.78 -7.99 -21.87
C GLY A 388 36.07 -6.71 -21.49
N ARG A 389 36.34 -5.67 -22.27
CA ARG A 389 35.74 -4.35 -22.11
C ARG A 389 35.43 -3.74 -23.47
N ARG A 390 34.21 -3.23 -23.63
CA ARG A 390 33.80 -2.45 -24.81
C ARG A 390 33.92 -0.97 -24.48
N LYS A 391 34.78 -0.26 -25.19
CA LYS A 391 35.00 1.17 -24.95
C LYS A 391 33.78 1.98 -25.40
N ASN A 392 33.40 3.01 -24.63
CA ASN A 392 32.32 3.95 -24.97
C ASN A 392 31.01 3.25 -25.38
N TYR A 393 30.66 2.15 -24.70
CA TYR A 393 29.53 1.30 -25.11
C TYR A 393 28.18 1.92 -24.74
N TYR A 394 28.00 2.34 -23.50
CA TYR A 394 26.74 2.88 -23.01
C TYR A 394 26.67 4.42 -23.11
N PRO A 395 25.48 4.99 -23.36
CA PRO A 395 25.28 6.42 -23.17
C PRO A 395 25.40 6.79 -21.68
N GLY A 396 25.89 8.00 -21.40
CA GLY A 396 25.94 8.60 -20.07
C GLY A 396 25.57 10.08 -20.16
N LYS A 397 25.38 10.75 -19.01
CA LYS A 397 24.89 12.12 -18.94
C LYS A 397 25.85 13.14 -19.57
N GLU A 398 27.15 12.94 -19.37
CA GLU A 398 28.20 13.84 -19.88
C GLU A 398 29.10 13.17 -20.92
N SER A 399 29.35 11.87 -20.77
CA SER A 399 30.18 11.08 -21.68
C SER A 399 29.66 9.64 -21.76
N ARG A 400 30.08 8.92 -22.80
CA ARG A 400 29.77 7.48 -22.92
C ARG A 400 30.57 6.70 -21.88
N GLU A 401 29.96 5.66 -21.33
CA GLU A 401 30.59 4.75 -20.38
C GLU A 401 30.99 3.45 -21.08
N ASP A 402 32.11 2.85 -20.67
CA ASP A 402 32.50 1.52 -21.11
C ASP A 402 31.48 0.44 -20.65
N ALA A 403 31.56 -0.75 -21.23
CA ALA A 403 30.89 -1.95 -20.72
C ALA A 403 31.90 -3.02 -20.38
N LEU A 404 31.75 -3.67 -19.23
CA LEU A 404 32.44 -4.90 -18.91
C LEU A 404 31.69 -6.05 -19.57
N VAL A 405 32.40 -6.88 -20.34
CA VAL A 405 31.85 -8.12 -20.88
C VAL A 405 32.15 -9.23 -19.87
N MET A 406 31.12 -9.85 -19.33
CA MET A 406 31.24 -10.98 -18.40
C MET A 406 30.75 -12.27 -19.03
N LYS A 407 31.41 -13.37 -18.73
CA LYS A 407 31.07 -14.72 -19.21
C LYS A 407 31.00 -15.70 -18.06
N ARG A 408 30.09 -16.66 -18.14
CA ARG A 408 30.11 -17.89 -17.34
C ARG A 408 29.94 -19.10 -18.26
N THR A 409 30.81 -20.11 -18.09
CA THR A 409 30.63 -21.43 -18.69
C THR A 409 29.57 -22.22 -17.90
N ILE A 410 28.66 -22.88 -18.60
CA ILE A 410 27.63 -23.73 -18.03
C ILE A 410 28.06 -25.18 -18.23
N LEU A 411 28.36 -25.88 -17.13
CA LEU A 411 28.69 -27.30 -17.17
C LEU A 411 27.41 -28.10 -17.40
N ILE A 412 27.31 -28.67 -18.61
CA ILE A 412 26.19 -29.51 -19.06
C ILE A 412 26.24 -30.86 -18.31
#